data_AF-A0A0K0G9K2-F1
#
_entry.id   AF-A0A0K0G9K2-F1
#
_cell.length_a   1.000
_cell.length_b   1.000
_cell.length_c   1.000
_cell.angle_alpha   90.00
_cell.angle_beta   90.00
_cell.angle_gamma   90.00
#
_symmetry.space_group_name_H-M   'P 1'
#
loop_
_entity.id
_entity.type
_entity.pdbx_description
1 polymer ?
#
loop_
_entity_poly.entity_id
_entity_poly.type
_entity_poly.pdbx_seq_one_letter_code
_entity_poly.pdbx_strand_id
1 'polypeptide(L)'
;MENETVSEWLGSKGLSNTDIDFIETILTFTSTAIVLESKTEDINKKFQATFPEKKAKIMPDLTYQQFEEILQDNGLSVNLSELLKRFSSQGICVELCEKLLRKQDDN
;
A
#
# COMPACT_ATOMS: atom_id res chain seq x y z
N MET A 1 19.76 12.57 1.10
CA MET A 1 18.60 12.14 0.30
C MET A 1 17.42 12.91 0.83
N GLU A 2 16.68 13.54 -0.08
CA GLU A 2 15.75 14.64 0.17
C GLU A 2 14.74 14.34 1.29
N ASN A 3 14.46 15.36 2.11
CA ASN A 3 13.47 15.33 3.21
C ASN A 3 12.02 15.22 2.71
N GLU A 4 11.80 14.76 1.48
CA GLU A 4 10.46 14.61 0.92
C GLU A 4 9.74 13.42 1.57
N THR A 5 8.51 13.67 2.00
CA THR A 5 7.58 12.62 2.45
C THR A 5 7.24 11.69 1.28
N VAL A 6 6.79 10.47 1.57
CA VAL A 6 6.35 9.52 0.51
C VAL A 6 5.25 10.15 -0.35
N SER A 7 4.32 10.89 0.26
CA SER A 7 3.22 11.57 -0.42
C SER A 7 3.74 12.66 -1.37
N GLU A 8 4.70 13.48 -0.94
CA GLU A 8 5.35 14.49 -1.81
C GLU A 8 6.09 13.84 -2.98
N TRP A 9 6.83 12.76 -2.71
CA TRP A 9 7.50 11.99 -3.76
C TRP A 9 6.51 11.43 -4.77
N LEU A 10 5.41 10.81 -4.34
CA LEU A 10 4.37 10.29 -5.23
C LEU A 10 3.69 11.40 -6.04
N GLY A 11 3.43 12.56 -5.42
CA GLY A 11 2.93 13.75 -6.10
C GLY A 11 3.89 14.22 -7.19
N SER A 12 5.20 14.19 -6.95
CA SER A 12 6.22 14.52 -7.97
C SER A 12 6.25 13.54 -9.15
N LYS A 13 5.73 12.31 -8.97
CA LYS A 13 5.54 11.30 -10.02
C LYS A 13 4.21 11.45 -10.76
N GLY A 14 3.41 12.46 -10.43
CA GLY A 14 2.15 12.76 -11.10
C GLY A 14 0.94 11.98 -10.57
N LEU A 15 1.05 11.32 -9.40
CA LEU A 15 -0.09 10.69 -8.76
C LEU A 15 -1.01 11.77 -8.16
N SER A 16 -2.31 11.55 -8.26
CA SER A 16 -3.28 12.41 -7.58
C SER A 16 -3.28 12.16 -6.08
N ASN A 17 -3.75 13.14 -5.29
CA ASN A 17 -3.93 12.94 -3.85
C ASN A 17 -4.80 11.72 -3.53
N THR A 18 -5.84 11.47 -4.33
CA THR A 18 -6.70 10.30 -4.17
C THR A 18 -5.96 8.98 -4.38
N ASP A 19 -5.01 8.93 -5.33
CA ASP A 19 -4.20 7.73 -5.55
C ASP A 19 -3.18 7.51 -4.43
N ILE A 20 -2.62 8.60 -3.90
CA ILE A 20 -1.72 8.58 -2.74
C ILE A 20 -2.48 8.07 -1.51
N ASP A 21 -3.64 8.66 -1.20
CA ASP A 21 -4.51 8.24 -0.10
C ASP A 21 -4.90 6.76 -0.20
N PHE A 22 -5.17 6.29 -1.43
CA PHE A 22 -5.48 4.89 -1.70
C PHE A 22 -4.31 3.96 -1.36
N ILE A 23 -3.09 4.29 -1.82
CA ILE A 23 -1.88 3.51 -1.54
C ILE A 23 -1.60 3.48 -0.02
N GLU A 24 -1.65 4.62 0.64
CA GLU A 24 -1.42 4.75 2.08
C GLU A 24 -2.46 3.95 2.87
N THR A 25 -3.73 3.98 2.43
CA THR A 25 -4.80 3.23 3.07
C THR A 25 -4.61 1.73 2.90
N ILE A 26 -4.17 1.23 1.73
CA ILE A 26 -3.88 -0.20 1.55
C ILE A 26 -2.85 -0.67 2.58
N LEU A 27 -1.73 0.05 2.72
CA LEU A 27 -0.66 -0.34 3.66
C LEU A 27 -1.14 -0.27 5.12
N THR A 28 -1.85 0.80 5.49
CA THR A 28 -2.34 1.01 6.85
C THR A 28 -3.38 -0.05 7.23
N PHE A 29 -4.35 -0.29 6.35
CA PHE A 29 -5.43 -1.24 6.60
C PHE A 29 -4.94 -2.68 6.55
N THR A 30 -3.98 -3.00 5.67
CA THR A 30 -3.34 -4.32 5.67
C THR A 30 -2.57 -4.56 6.96
N SER A 31 -1.78 -3.58 7.42
CA SER A 31 -1.10 -3.66 8.71
C SER A 31 -2.07 -3.86 9.87
N THR A 32 -3.21 -3.16 9.83
CA THR A 32 -4.27 -3.33 10.83
C THR A 32 -4.93 -4.70 10.76
N ALA A 33 -5.22 -5.21 9.55
CA ALA A 33 -5.85 -6.50 9.33
C ALA A 33 -4.97 -7.67 9.77
N ILE A 34 -3.63 -7.54 9.65
CA ILE A 34 -2.67 -8.52 10.18
C ILE A 34 -2.82 -8.67 11.71
N VAL A 35 -3.02 -7.56 12.42
CA VAL A 35 -3.14 -7.57 13.89
C VAL A 35 -4.57 -7.94 14.33
N LEU A 36 -5.57 -7.50 13.59
CA LEU A 36 -6.99 -7.66 13.91
C LEU A 36 -7.71 -8.47 12.82
N GLU A 37 -7.30 -9.72 12.62
CA GLU A 37 -7.84 -10.57 11.54
C GLU A 37 -9.38 -10.66 11.57
N SER A 38 -9.98 -10.71 12.76
CA SER A 38 -11.44 -10.75 12.96
C SER A 38 -12.17 -9.49 12.47
N LYS A 39 -11.46 -8.40 12.18
CA LYS A 39 -11.99 -7.14 11.67
C LYS A 39 -11.76 -6.94 10.17
N THR A 40 -11.17 -7.91 9.48
CA THR A 40 -10.88 -7.81 8.04
C THR A 40 -12.11 -7.51 7.19
N GLU A 41 -13.29 -8.06 7.54
CA GLU A 41 -14.54 -7.75 6.82
C GLU A 41 -14.97 -6.29 7.01
N ASP A 42 -14.97 -5.79 8.25
CA ASP A 42 -15.32 -4.41 8.57
C ASP A 42 -14.33 -3.42 7.91
N ILE A 43 -13.04 -3.76 7.93
CA ILE A 43 -11.98 -3.01 7.25
C ILE A 43 -12.25 -2.93 5.75
N ASN A 44 -12.59 -4.06 5.11
CA ASN A 44 -12.90 -4.09 3.69
C ASN A 44 -14.17 -3.29 3.35
N LYS A 45 -15.23 -3.37 4.18
CA LYS A 45 -16.43 -2.55 4.00
C LYS A 45 -16.11 -1.06 4.04
N LYS A 46 -15.30 -0.64 5.02
CA LYS A 46 -14.85 0.75 5.14
C LYS A 46 -13.98 1.17 3.95
N PHE A 47 -13.05 0.31 3.54
CA PHE A 47 -12.17 0.55 2.40
C PHE A 47 -12.96 0.79 1.10
N GLN A 48 -13.93 -0.07 0.81
CA GLN A 48 -14.80 0.05 -0.36
C GLN A 48 -15.68 1.31 -0.31
N ALA A 49 -16.16 1.70 0.88
CA ALA A 49 -16.90 2.94 1.04
C ALA A 49 -16.03 4.18 0.80
N THR A 50 -14.75 4.15 1.17
CA THR A 50 -13.79 5.24 0.92
C THR A 50 -13.36 5.32 -0.54
N PHE A 51 -13.14 4.17 -1.19
CA PHE A 51 -12.62 4.08 -2.55
C PHE A 51 -13.53 3.23 -3.47
N PRO A 52 -14.78 3.68 -3.73
CA PRO A 52 -15.77 2.87 -4.46
C PRO A 52 -15.36 2.57 -5.91
N GLU A 53 -14.53 3.42 -6.51
CA GLU A 53 -14.04 3.28 -7.89
C GLU A 53 -12.77 2.42 -7.99
N LYS A 54 -12.17 2.02 -6.85
CA LYS A 54 -10.88 1.30 -6.83
C LYS A 54 -11.08 -0.20 -6.72
N LYS A 55 -10.32 -0.94 -7.52
CA LYS A 55 -10.32 -2.41 -7.56
C LYS A 55 -9.25 -2.96 -6.63
N ALA A 56 -9.57 -3.08 -5.33
CA ALA A 56 -8.67 -3.69 -4.37
C ALA A 56 -9.42 -4.31 -3.20
N LYS A 57 -8.82 -5.29 -2.54
CA LYS A 57 -9.32 -5.89 -1.31
C LYS A 57 -8.19 -5.93 -0.29
N ILE A 58 -8.46 -5.53 0.95
CA ILE A 58 -7.49 -5.64 2.03
C ILE A 58 -7.38 -7.11 2.44
N MET A 59 -6.16 -7.63 2.40
CA MET A 59 -5.82 -9.02 2.69
C MET A 59 -4.67 -9.04 3.71
N PRO A 60 -4.82 -9.66 4.90
CA PRO A 60 -3.75 -9.70 5.90
C PRO A 60 -2.51 -10.47 5.42
N ASP A 61 -2.69 -11.38 4.47
CA ASP A 61 -1.65 -12.16 3.81
C ASP A 61 -1.16 -11.55 2.49
N LEU A 62 -1.41 -10.24 2.25
CA LEU A 62 -0.98 -9.51 1.06
C LEU A 62 0.48 -9.82 0.72
N THR A 63 0.70 -10.20 -0.53
CA THR A 63 2.02 -10.45 -1.11
C THR A 63 2.49 -9.27 -1.95
N TYR A 64 3.80 -9.23 -2.26
CA TYR A 64 4.38 -8.22 -3.14
C TYR A 64 3.68 -8.21 -4.52
N GLN A 65 3.52 -9.40 -5.13
CA GLN A 65 2.88 -9.54 -6.43
C GLN A 65 1.42 -9.06 -6.40
N GLN A 66 0.64 -9.44 -5.40
CA GLN A 66 -0.74 -8.96 -5.28
C GLN A 66 -0.81 -7.45 -5.10
N PHE A 67 0.14 -6.84 -4.38
CA PHE A 67 0.16 -5.38 -4.26
C PHE A 67 0.52 -4.73 -5.60
N GLU A 68 1.47 -5.28 -6.35
CA GLU A 68 1.81 -4.81 -7.69
C GLU A 68 0.61 -4.91 -8.64
N GLU A 69 -0.10 -6.04 -8.64
CA GLU A 69 -1.33 -6.26 -9.42
C GLU A 69 -2.41 -5.23 -9.04
N ILE A 70 -2.63 -4.97 -7.75
CA ILE A 70 -3.56 -3.94 -7.28
C ILE A 70 -3.21 -2.56 -7.85
N LEU A 71 -1.92 -2.19 -7.86
CA LEU A 71 -1.50 -0.90 -8.40
C LEU A 71 -1.78 -0.84 -9.92
N GLN A 72 -1.42 -1.89 -10.65
CA GLN A 72 -1.63 -1.98 -12.10
C GLN A 72 -3.13 -1.94 -12.49
N ASP A 73 -3.98 -2.71 -11.80
CA ASP A 73 -5.43 -2.76 -12.03
C ASP A 73 -6.14 -1.43 -11.80
N ASN A 74 -5.52 -0.54 -11.02
CA ASN A 74 -5.99 0.81 -10.74
C ASN A 74 -5.25 1.89 -11.55
N GLY A 75 -4.46 1.50 -12.55
CA GLY A 75 -3.74 2.40 -13.45
C GLY A 75 -2.58 3.16 -12.80
N LEU A 76 -2.05 2.65 -11.68
CA LEU A 76 -0.99 3.30 -10.91
C LEU A 76 0.37 2.76 -11.32
N SER A 77 1.12 3.58 -12.06
CA SER A 77 2.49 3.25 -12.48
C SER A 77 3.51 3.80 -11.47
N VAL A 78 3.85 2.99 -10.46
CA VAL A 78 4.86 3.32 -9.45
C VAL A 78 5.82 2.14 -9.26
N ASN A 79 7.10 2.42 -8.98
CA ASN A 79 8.05 1.38 -8.61
C ASN A 79 7.74 0.91 -7.17
N LEU A 80 7.14 -0.28 -7.04
CA LEU A 80 6.70 -0.80 -5.75
C LEU A 80 7.87 -1.03 -4.78
N SER A 81 9.03 -1.51 -5.24
CA SER A 81 10.21 -1.65 -4.37
C SER A 81 10.67 -0.29 -3.81
N GLU A 82 10.71 0.76 -4.62
CA GLU A 82 11.08 2.10 -4.17
C GLU A 82 10.03 2.68 -3.21
N LEU A 83 8.74 2.49 -3.52
CA LEU A 83 7.63 2.89 -2.67
C LEU A 83 7.74 2.30 -1.26
N LEU A 84 7.90 0.97 -1.17
CA LEU A 84 8.01 0.26 0.11
C LEU A 84 9.28 0.66 0.87
N LYS A 85 10.41 0.84 0.19
CA LYS A 85 11.65 1.32 0.81
C LYS A 85 11.48 2.72 1.39
N ARG A 86 10.78 3.62 0.70
CA ARG A 86 10.52 4.98 1.18
C ARG A 86 9.61 4.98 2.40
N PHE A 87 8.48 4.26 2.37
CA PHE A 87 7.62 4.09 3.56
C PHE A 87 8.39 3.53 4.76
N SER A 88 9.16 2.46 4.55
CA SER A 88 9.99 1.85 5.59
C SER A 88 11.02 2.84 6.15
N SER A 89 11.70 3.60 5.29
CA SER A 89 12.72 4.58 5.70
C SER A 89 12.14 5.75 6.51
N GLN A 90 10.85 6.05 6.33
CA GLN A 90 10.12 7.08 7.08
C GLN A 90 9.43 6.52 8.34
N GLY A 91 9.64 5.25 8.67
CA GLY A 91 9.07 4.61 9.87
C GLY A 91 7.60 4.23 9.74
N ILE A 92 7.05 4.21 8.52
CA ILE A 92 5.63 3.94 8.26
C ILE A 92 5.45 2.48 7.86
N CYS A 93 4.58 1.75 8.55
CA CYS A 93 4.25 0.35 8.27
C CYS A 93 5.51 -0.55 8.06
N VAL A 94 6.58 -0.30 8.85
CA VAL A 94 7.92 -0.87 8.62
C VAL A 94 7.89 -2.40 8.49
N GLU A 95 7.24 -3.10 9.43
CA GLU A 95 7.18 -4.56 9.42
C GLU A 95 6.48 -5.11 8.16
N LEU A 96 5.39 -4.47 7.72
CA LEU A 96 4.70 -4.85 6.50
C LEU A 96 5.57 -4.57 5.26
N CYS A 97 6.19 -3.39 5.19
CA CYS A 97 7.03 -3.01 4.06
C CYS A 97 8.22 -3.96 3.91
N GLU A 98 8.90 -4.27 5.01
CA GLU A 98 10.00 -5.24 5.00
C GLU A 98 9.53 -6.65 4.63
N LYS A 99 8.37 -7.10 5.15
CA LYS A 99 7.79 -8.41 4.80
C LYS A 99 7.51 -8.52 3.31
N LEU A 100 6.92 -7.48 2.71
CA LEU A 100 6.63 -7.42 1.28
C LEU A 100 7.92 -7.42 0.45
N LEU A 101 8.92 -6.63 0.86
CA LEU A 101 10.22 -6.56 0.18
C LEU A 101 10.99 -7.88 0.26
N ARG A 102 11.00 -8.59 1.40
CA ARG A 102 11.74 -9.87 1.53
C ARG A 102 11.17 -10.96 0.63
N LYS A 103 9.85 -11.01 0.46
CA LYS A 103 9.18 -11.97 -0.42
C LYS A 103 9.32 -11.65 -1.91
N GLN A 104 9.89 -10.50 -2.27
CA GLN A 104 10.25 -10.18 -3.64
C GLN A 104 11.41 -11.07 -4.13
N ASP A 105 12.33 -11.45 -3.24
CA ASP A 105 13.56 -12.19 -3.57
C ASP A 105 13.37 -13.72 -3.64
N ASP A 106 12.18 -14.23 -3.27
CA ASP A 106 11.84 -15.67 -3.27
C ASP A 106 11.14 -16.15 -4.57
N ASN A 107 10.96 -15.26 -5.57
CA ASN A 107 10.35 -15.54 -6.88
C ASN A 107 11.32 -15.18 -8.01
#